data_AF-X1TW18-F1
#
_entry.id   AF-X1TW18-F1
#
_cell.length_a   1.000
_cell.length_b   1.000
_cell.length_c   1.000
_cell.angle_alpha   90.00
_cell.angle_beta   90.00
_cell.angle_gamma   90.00
#
_symmetry.space_group_name_H-M   'P 1'
#
loop_
_entity.id
_entity.type
_entity.pdbx_description
1 polymer ?
#
loop_
_entity_poly.entity_id
_entity_poly.type
_entity_poly.pdbx_seq_one_letter_code
_entity_poly.pdbx_strand_id
1 'polypeptide(L)'
;SPFQYLTEIMDDERPHHVVAHASHIHMVANNSMNISPWNSVTGWRTDDVEHFTEGGRIITGMVSSPDALVVLKENTLYLLTGNLFDGWVRSRPLTDVGCIALRSPVLVGGFVFFVSRDGIYMWGGNNAVKVSKHIQSDIDGWTLTDACGIRYQNEYWVGFPTDSIVLTCDPDTVREDDAGDGRVSFFKFKTYKVQQFIYEGGSGDSGYLLAIADNGTNPYIARCDNALQDNLGTAASIDMKMQTKYV
;
A
#
# COMPACT_ATOMS: atom_id res chain seq x y z
N SER A 1 -25.05 26.41 2.79
CA SER A 1 -23.70 26.44 3.36
C SER A 1 -22.78 27.11 2.35
N PRO A 2 -21.96 28.11 2.71
CA PRO A 2 -20.93 28.60 1.80
C PRO A 2 -19.97 27.46 1.44
N PHE A 3 -19.46 27.46 0.21
CA PHE A 3 -18.45 26.51 -0.24
C PHE A 3 -17.19 26.74 0.63
N GLN A 4 -16.85 25.78 1.47
CA GLN A 4 -15.58 25.79 2.21
C GLN A 4 -14.49 25.15 1.35
N TYR A 5 -13.32 25.77 1.35
CA TYR A 5 -12.17 25.24 0.62
C TYR A 5 -11.55 24.07 1.41
N LEU A 6 -11.10 23.03 0.71
CA LEU A 6 -10.39 21.89 1.31
C LEU A 6 -9.19 22.34 2.16
N THR A 7 -8.54 23.45 1.79
CA THR A 7 -7.44 24.04 2.55
C THR A 7 -7.87 24.53 3.93
N GLU A 8 -9.07 25.10 4.08
CA GLU A 8 -9.59 25.55 5.37
C GLU A 8 -9.94 24.37 6.28
N ILE A 9 -10.45 23.28 5.70
CA ILE A 9 -10.84 22.08 6.44
C ILE A 9 -9.60 21.29 6.91
N MET A 10 -8.49 21.45 6.20
CA MET A 10 -7.24 20.76 6.50
C MET A 10 -6.22 21.65 7.22
N ASP A 11 -6.61 22.82 7.72
CA ASP A 11 -5.71 23.78 8.38
C ASP A 11 -4.46 24.10 7.53
N ASP A 12 -4.64 24.29 6.23
CA ASP A 12 -3.59 24.49 5.21
C ASP A 12 -2.58 23.34 5.07
N GLU A 13 -2.82 22.18 5.69
CA GLU A 13 -2.02 20.98 5.49
C GLU A 13 -2.33 20.32 4.14
N ARG A 14 -1.28 19.81 3.47
CA ARG A 14 -1.47 19.09 2.21
C ARG A 14 -1.84 17.64 2.50
N PRO A 15 -2.89 17.10 1.85
CA PRO A 15 -3.20 15.69 1.97
C PRO A 15 -2.04 14.85 1.43
N HIS A 16 -1.65 13.84 2.19
CA HIS A 16 -0.63 12.88 1.75
C HIS A 16 -1.22 11.50 1.42
N HIS A 17 -2.48 11.25 1.75
CA HIS A 17 -3.19 10.04 1.35
C HIS A 17 -4.68 10.32 1.10
N VAL A 18 -5.25 9.61 0.13
CA VAL A 18 -6.68 9.63 -0.19
C VAL A 18 -7.15 8.23 -0.52
N VAL A 19 -8.36 7.85 -0.11
CA VAL A 19 -8.98 6.58 -0.50
C VAL A 19 -10.49 6.73 -0.55
N ALA A 20 -11.15 6.00 -1.44
CA ALA A 20 -12.60 5.88 -1.44
C ALA A 20 -13.02 4.63 -0.66
N HIS A 21 -13.96 4.76 0.27
CA HIS A 21 -14.52 3.64 1.03
C HIS A 21 -15.98 3.93 1.40
N ALA A 22 -16.86 2.94 1.21
CA ALA A 22 -18.30 3.01 1.50
C ALA A 22 -19.01 4.27 0.93
N SER A 23 -18.68 4.67 -0.30
CA SER A 23 -19.20 5.88 -0.97
C SER A 23 -18.78 7.21 -0.33
N HIS A 24 -17.70 7.20 0.45
CA HIS A 24 -17.03 8.39 0.96
C HIS A 24 -15.60 8.47 0.44
N ILE A 25 -15.09 9.68 0.29
CA ILE A 25 -13.66 9.96 0.13
C ILE A 25 -13.11 10.23 1.52
N HIS A 26 -12.04 9.54 1.87
CA HIS A 26 -11.28 9.74 3.09
C HIS A 26 -9.97 10.40 2.70
N MET A 27 -9.67 11.54 3.31
CA MET A 27 -8.50 12.35 2.99
C MET A 27 -7.70 12.61 4.25
N VAL A 28 -6.41 12.33 4.20
CA VAL A 28 -5.55 12.35 5.38
C VAL A 28 -4.48 13.42 5.27
N ALA A 29 -4.34 14.20 6.34
CA ALA A 29 -3.15 15.00 6.65
C ALA A 29 -2.71 14.72 8.08
N ASN A 30 -1.41 14.47 8.25
CA ASN A 30 -0.83 14.03 9.51
C ASN A 30 -1.61 12.90 10.20
N ASN A 31 -2.25 13.16 11.33
CA ASN A 31 -3.03 12.20 12.12
C ASN A 31 -4.55 12.34 11.95
N SER A 32 -4.98 13.27 11.11
CA SER A 32 -6.38 13.62 10.92
C SER A 32 -6.87 13.03 9.60
N MET A 33 -8.03 12.41 9.65
CA MET A 33 -8.73 11.87 8.50
C MET A 33 -10.06 12.60 8.34
N ASN A 34 -10.14 13.42 7.30
CA ASN A 34 -11.38 14.07 6.90
C ASN A 34 -12.21 13.11 6.07
N ILE A 35 -13.53 13.14 6.26
CA ILE A 35 -14.47 12.26 5.60
C ILE A 35 -15.42 13.10 4.75
N SER A 36 -15.54 12.76 3.45
CA SER A 36 -16.43 13.49 2.55
C SER A 36 -17.89 13.25 2.91
N PRO A 37 -18.84 14.06 2.41
CA PRO A 37 -20.23 13.65 2.37
C PRO A 37 -20.42 12.43 1.46
N TRP A 38 -21.52 11.72 1.67
CA TRP A 38 -21.84 10.52 0.90
C TRP A 38 -22.02 10.84 -0.59
N ASN A 39 -21.34 10.05 -1.42
CA ASN A 39 -21.38 10.11 -2.88
C ASN A 39 -21.14 11.53 -3.44
N SER A 40 -20.31 12.31 -2.76
CA SER A 40 -20.00 13.69 -3.14
C SER A 40 -18.53 14.00 -2.92
N VAL A 41 -17.95 14.74 -3.87
CA VAL A 41 -16.60 15.31 -3.77
C VAL A 41 -16.59 16.73 -3.18
N THR A 42 -17.78 17.27 -2.88
CA THR A 42 -17.99 18.65 -2.39
C THR A 42 -18.84 18.67 -1.12
N GLY A 43 -18.85 19.79 -0.40
CA GLY A 43 -19.70 19.98 0.78
C GLY A 43 -19.16 19.36 2.07
N TRP A 44 -17.85 19.18 2.14
CA TRP A 44 -17.11 18.73 3.32
C TRP A 44 -17.44 19.59 4.54
N ARG A 45 -17.44 18.97 5.72
CA ARG A 45 -17.70 19.63 7.01
C ARG A 45 -16.48 19.54 7.89
N THR A 46 -16.24 20.57 8.70
CA THR A 46 -15.14 20.62 9.67
C THR A 46 -15.25 19.56 10.75
N ASP A 47 -16.47 19.14 11.07
CA ASP A 47 -16.74 18.21 12.17
C ASP A 47 -16.69 16.74 11.73
N ASP A 48 -16.64 16.48 10.42
CA ASP A 48 -16.56 15.13 9.84
C ASP A 48 -15.08 14.69 9.75
N VAL A 49 -14.41 14.66 10.91
CA VAL A 49 -12.97 14.37 11.04
C VAL A 49 -12.71 13.34 12.14
N GLU A 50 -11.80 12.40 11.86
CA GLU A 50 -11.31 11.39 12.79
C GLU A 50 -9.83 11.61 13.10
N HIS A 51 -9.47 11.63 14.39
CA HIS A 51 -8.10 11.90 14.83
C HIS A 51 -7.43 10.67 15.45
N PHE A 52 -6.38 10.16 14.82
CA PHE A 52 -5.65 8.98 15.26
C PHE A 52 -4.40 9.39 16.03
N THR A 53 -4.46 9.44 17.36
CA THR A 53 -3.38 9.99 18.19
C THR A 53 -2.31 8.97 18.60
N GLU A 54 -2.65 7.68 18.67
CA GLU A 54 -1.72 6.62 19.09
C GLU A 54 -1.00 5.98 17.89
N GLY A 55 0.07 5.23 18.12
CA GLY A 55 0.71 4.41 17.08
C GLY A 55 1.59 5.16 16.07
N GLY A 56 2.06 6.38 16.38
CA GLY A 56 3.00 7.13 15.56
C GLY A 56 2.59 8.57 15.31
N ARG A 57 3.40 9.31 14.55
CA ARG A 57 3.20 10.75 14.30
C ARG A 57 2.18 11.04 13.20
N ILE A 58 2.03 10.15 12.22
CA ILE A 58 1.14 10.34 11.07
C ILE A 58 0.41 9.03 10.75
N ILE A 59 -0.73 9.14 10.07
CA ILE A 59 -1.34 8.04 9.31
C ILE A 59 -0.47 7.78 8.09
N THR A 60 -0.02 6.55 7.91
CA THR A 60 0.90 6.17 6.84
C THR A 60 0.22 5.50 5.67
N GLY A 61 -1.01 5.02 5.84
CA GLY A 61 -1.80 4.57 4.69
C GLY A 61 -3.24 4.27 5.05
N MET A 62 -4.07 4.16 4.02
CA MET A 62 -5.45 3.72 4.17
C MET A 62 -5.79 2.74 3.06
N VAL A 63 -6.41 1.62 3.44
CA VAL A 63 -6.76 0.53 2.53
C VAL A 63 -8.23 0.17 2.72
N SER A 64 -9.03 0.35 1.67
CA SER A 64 -10.43 -0.06 1.66
C SER A 64 -10.52 -1.58 1.55
N SER A 65 -11.10 -2.24 2.56
CA SER A 65 -11.50 -3.65 2.50
C SER A 65 -13.04 -3.76 2.38
N PRO A 66 -13.59 -4.95 2.10
CA PRO A 66 -15.04 -5.14 2.02
C PRO A 66 -15.79 -4.76 3.30
N ASP A 67 -15.18 -5.01 4.46
CA ASP A 67 -15.85 -4.91 5.76
C ASP A 67 -15.48 -3.62 6.53
N ALA A 68 -14.32 -3.02 6.21
CA ALA A 68 -13.81 -1.88 6.96
C ALA A 68 -12.81 -1.05 6.13
N LEU A 69 -12.57 0.17 6.57
CA LEU A 69 -11.38 0.91 6.18
C LEU A 69 -10.23 0.58 7.13
N VAL A 70 -9.14 0.03 6.59
CA VAL A 70 -7.93 -0.24 7.36
C VAL A 70 -7.07 1.02 7.35
N VAL A 71 -6.80 1.58 8.53
CA VAL A 71 -5.99 2.79 8.70
C VAL A 71 -4.67 2.40 9.33
N LEU A 72 -3.57 2.62 8.61
CA LEU A 72 -2.22 2.27 9.06
C LEU A 72 -1.53 3.50 9.64
N LYS A 73 -0.83 3.28 10.76
CA LYS A 73 0.12 4.23 11.35
C LYS A 73 1.49 3.58 11.45
N GLU A 74 2.49 4.34 11.91
CA GLU A 74 3.89 3.87 11.98
C GLU A 74 4.07 2.60 12.83
N ASN A 75 3.31 2.45 13.90
CA ASN A 75 3.47 1.38 14.89
C ASN A 75 2.16 0.63 15.21
N THR A 76 1.06 0.90 14.49
CA THR A 76 -0.20 0.17 14.70
C THR A 76 -1.12 0.27 13.48
N LEU A 77 -2.19 -0.53 13.49
CA LEU A 77 -3.31 -0.48 12.55
C LEU A 77 -4.62 -0.26 13.32
N TYR A 78 -5.58 0.37 12.65
CA TYR A 78 -6.96 0.52 13.09
C TYR A 78 -7.91 0.01 12.03
N LEU A 79 -9.10 -0.39 12.47
CA LEU A 79 -10.26 -0.53 11.61
C LEU A 79 -11.20 0.64 11.86
N LEU A 80 -11.67 1.25 10.78
CA LEU A 80 -12.82 2.14 10.81
C LEU A 80 -13.98 1.41 10.12
N THR A 81 -14.98 1.05 10.90
CA THR A 81 -16.22 0.44 10.42
C THR A 81 -17.36 1.43 10.56
N GLY A 82 -18.43 1.24 9.79
CA GLY A 82 -19.60 2.09 9.91
C GLY A 82 -20.17 2.50 8.56
N ASN A 83 -21.23 3.29 8.63
CA ASN A 83 -21.93 3.84 7.48
C ASN A 83 -22.60 5.17 7.87
N LEU A 84 -23.26 5.80 6.91
CA LEU A 84 -23.93 7.09 7.08
C LEU A 84 -24.97 7.12 8.22
N PHE A 85 -25.58 5.98 8.58
CA PHE A 85 -26.66 5.91 9.57
C PHE A 85 -26.14 5.60 10.97
N ASP A 86 -25.11 4.77 11.09
CA ASP A 86 -24.59 4.29 12.37
C ASP A 86 -23.40 5.13 12.88
N GLY A 87 -22.88 6.02 12.04
CA GLY A 87 -21.64 6.75 12.30
C GLY A 87 -20.42 5.87 12.06
N TRP A 88 -19.25 6.50 12.10
CA TRP A 88 -17.97 5.79 12.01
C TRP A 88 -17.52 5.34 13.40
N VAL A 89 -17.11 4.08 13.50
CA VAL A 89 -16.60 3.46 14.72
C VAL A 89 -15.17 3.03 14.47
N ARG A 90 -14.26 3.68 15.20
CA ARG A 90 -12.83 3.33 15.19
C ARG A 90 -12.54 2.24 16.22
N SER A 91 -11.80 1.22 15.82
CA SER A 91 -11.27 0.21 16.74
C SER A 91 -10.23 0.80 17.71
N ARG A 92 -9.86 0.02 18.72
CA ARG A 92 -8.60 0.23 19.43
C ARG A 92 -7.42 -0.11 18.50
N PRO A 93 -6.18 0.33 18.81
CA PRO A 93 -4.97 -0.17 18.15
C PRO A 93 -4.98 -1.71 18.12
N LEU A 94 -4.78 -2.29 16.93
CA LEU A 94 -4.92 -3.74 16.73
C LEU A 94 -3.58 -4.48 16.80
N THR A 95 -2.47 -3.78 16.63
CA THR A 95 -1.14 -4.35 16.50
C THR A 95 -0.08 -3.43 17.11
N ASP A 96 1.09 -3.98 17.44
CA ASP A 96 2.28 -3.21 17.83
C ASP A 96 3.26 -2.97 16.67
N VAL A 97 2.84 -3.30 15.45
CA VAL A 97 3.57 -3.08 14.20
C VAL A 97 2.71 -2.26 13.27
N GLY A 98 3.33 -1.39 12.48
CA GLY A 98 2.64 -0.52 11.54
C GLY A 98 3.39 -0.36 10.22
N CYS A 99 3.03 0.64 9.45
CA CYS A 99 3.62 0.92 8.14
C CYS A 99 4.46 2.19 8.19
N ILE A 100 5.65 2.17 7.60
CA ILE A 100 6.52 3.35 7.48
C ILE A 100 6.58 3.93 6.07
N ALA A 101 6.16 3.17 5.06
CA ALA A 101 6.25 3.56 3.66
C ALA A 101 4.87 3.94 3.14
N LEU A 102 4.66 5.23 2.87
CA LEU A 102 3.33 5.84 2.66
C LEU A 102 2.51 5.24 1.52
N ARG A 103 3.18 4.57 0.57
CA ARG A 103 2.55 4.02 -0.64
C ARG A 103 2.61 2.50 -0.70
N SER A 104 3.11 1.85 0.34
CA SER A 104 3.21 0.38 0.39
C SER A 104 1.93 -0.36 0.78
N PRO A 105 0.98 0.20 1.55
CA PRO A 105 -0.19 -0.55 1.99
C PRO A 105 -1.14 -0.90 0.85
N VAL A 106 -1.44 -2.19 0.67
CA VAL A 106 -2.29 -2.69 -0.41
C VAL A 106 -3.10 -3.91 0.04
N LEU A 107 -4.37 -3.97 -0.35
CA LEU A 107 -5.21 -5.18 -0.18
C LEU A 107 -4.99 -6.16 -1.34
N VAL A 108 -4.51 -7.37 -1.06
CA VAL A 108 -4.30 -8.46 -2.03
C VAL A 108 -4.76 -9.78 -1.41
N GLY A 109 -5.60 -10.56 -2.11
CA GLY A 109 -6.06 -11.87 -1.61
C GLY A 109 -6.77 -11.83 -0.25
N GLY A 110 -7.39 -10.70 0.14
CA GLY A 110 -8.00 -10.52 1.46
C GLY A 110 -7.04 -10.11 2.57
N PHE A 111 -5.75 -9.94 2.27
CA PHE A 111 -4.72 -9.50 3.20
C PHE A 111 -4.25 -8.08 2.88
N VAL A 112 -4.00 -7.28 3.91
CA VAL A 112 -3.32 -5.99 3.75
C VAL A 112 -1.82 -6.23 3.85
N PHE A 113 -1.11 -6.09 2.74
CA PHE A 113 0.34 -6.07 2.70
C PHE A 113 0.85 -4.65 2.95
N PHE A 114 1.97 -4.52 3.67
CA PHE A 114 2.60 -3.23 3.93
C PHE A 114 4.07 -3.39 4.32
N VAL A 115 4.85 -2.32 4.17
CA VAL A 115 6.25 -2.27 4.62
C VAL A 115 6.35 -1.57 5.97
N SER A 116 6.91 -2.29 6.94
CA SER A 116 7.23 -1.85 8.31
C SER A 116 8.72 -1.55 8.47
N ARG A 117 9.13 -1.15 9.67
CA ARG A 117 10.52 -0.76 10.02
C ARG A 117 11.55 -1.85 9.76
N ASP A 118 11.15 -3.11 9.84
CA ASP A 118 12.06 -4.25 9.81
C ASP A 118 11.69 -5.26 8.72
N GLY A 119 10.69 -4.99 7.87
CA GLY A 119 10.36 -5.84 6.75
C GLY A 119 8.94 -5.69 6.22
N ILE A 120 8.54 -6.67 5.40
CA ILE A 120 7.22 -6.73 4.77
C ILE A 120 6.30 -7.55 5.67
N TYR A 121 5.11 -7.02 5.92
CA TYR A 121 4.07 -7.63 6.72
C TYR A 121 2.81 -7.84 5.90
N MET A 122 2.02 -8.81 6.34
CA MET A 122 0.65 -9.03 5.92
C MET A 122 -0.25 -8.99 7.15
N TRP A 123 -1.45 -8.43 7.01
CA TRP A 123 -2.46 -8.42 8.05
C TRP A 123 -3.79 -8.95 7.51
N GLY A 124 -4.34 -9.95 8.18
CA GLY A 124 -5.57 -10.66 7.78
C GLY A 124 -6.73 -10.52 8.76
N GLY A 125 -6.79 -9.44 9.54
CA GLY A 125 -7.89 -9.17 10.49
C GLY A 125 -7.51 -9.31 11.96
N ASN A 126 -6.69 -10.30 12.32
CA ASN A 126 -6.34 -10.58 13.72
C ASN A 126 -4.91 -10.18 14.05
N ASN A 127 -3.94 -10.71 13.29
CA ASN A 127 -2.52 -10.53 13.56
C ASN A 127 -1.81 -9.99 12.31
N ALA A 128 -0.81 -9.16 12.54
CA ALA A 128 0.14 -8.78 11.50
C ALA A 128 1.33 -9.75 11.53
N VAL A 129 1.53 -10.46 10.42
CA VAL A 129 2.54 -11.50 10.26
C VAL A 129 3.67 -10.96 9.41
N LYS A 130 4.91 -11.09 9.89
CA LYS A 130 6.09 -10.72 9.10
C LYS A 130 6.33 -11.78 8.04
N VAL A 131 6.27 -11.38 6.78
CA VAL A 131 6.38 -12.33 5.65
C VAL A 131 7.76 -12.36 5.00
N SER A 132 8.60 -11.36 5.28
CA SER A 132 9.95 -11.22 4.70
C SER A 132 11.07 -11.79 5.58
N LYS A 133 10.76 -12.50 6.67
CA LYS A 133 11.79 -12.96 7.63
C LYS A 133 12.86 -13.84 6.99
N HIS A 134 12.45 -14.69 6.04
CA HIS A 134 13.35 -15.60 5.33
C HIS A 134 14.29 -14.89 4.33
N ILE A 135 14.02 -13.63 4.00
CA ILE A 135 14.91 -12.75 3.22
C ILE A 135 15.42 -11.57 4.07
N GLN A 136 15.51 -11.72 5.40
CA GLN A 136 15.86 -10.61 6.30
C GLN A 136 17.22 -9.98 5.96
N SER A 137 18.23 -10.79 5.60
CA SER A 137 19.56 -10.27 5.22
C SER A 137 19.53 -9.33 4.02
N ASP A 138 18.56 -9.55 3.13
CA ASP A 138 18.29 -8.71 1.97
C ASP A 138 17.58 -7.43 2.41
N ILE A 139 16.49 -7.57 3.19
CA ILE A 139 15.69 -6.46 3.73
C ILE A 139 16.51 -5.48 4.57
N ASP A 140 17.42 -5.99 5.41
CA ASP A 140 18.28 -5.18 6.29
C ASP A 140 19.21 -4.24 5.50
N GLY A 141 19.46 -4.55 4.22
CA GLY A 141 20.29 -3.75 3.34
C GLY A 141 19.54 -2.70 2.53
N TRP A 142 18.21 -2.62 2.63
CA TRP A 142 17.38 -1.75 1.78
C TRP A 142 16.81 -0.56 2.53
N THR A 143 16.52 0.49 1.78
CA THR A 143 15.72 1.63 2.22
C THR A 143 14.25 1.26 2.12
N LEU A 144 13.59 1.18 3.27
CA LEU A 144 12.18 0.74 3.35
C LEU A 144 11.18 1.90 3.28
N THR A 145 11.59 3.12 3.63
CA THR A 145 10.69 4.28 3.81
C THR A 145 10.10 4.84 2.52
N ASP A 146 10.74 4.61 1.38
CA ASP A 146 10.31 5.08 0.06
C ASP A 146 9.59 3.98 -0.74
N ALA A 147 9.28 2.84 -0.12
CA ALA A 147 8.64 1.73 -0.79
C ALA A 147 7.23 2.10 -1.30
N CYS A 148 6.88 1.55 -2.47
CA CYS A 148 5.56 1.70 -3.07
C CYS A 148 4.99 0.35 -3.46
N GLY A 149 3.71 0.12 -3.19
CA GLY A 149 3.01 -1.13 -3.39
C GLY A 149 1.86 -0.99 -4.38
N ILE A 150 1.51 -2.07 -5.07
CA ILE A 150 0.26 -2.18 -5.82
C ILE A 150 -0.23 -3.63 -5.88
N ARG A 151 -1.53 -3.78 -6.13
CA ARG A 151 -2.12 -5.07 -6.48
C ARG A 151 -2.12 -5.21 -7.98
N TYR A 152 -1.54 -6.28 -8.51
CA TYR A 152 -1.63 -6.61 -9.93
C TYR A 152 -1.74 -8.13 -10.10
N GLN A 153 -2.71 -8.60 -10.90
CA GLN A 153 -2.96 -10.03 -11.15
C GLN A 153 -3.07 -10.89 -9.87
N ASN A 154 -3.72 -10.36 -8.82
CA ASN A 154 -3.83 -10.98 -7.50
C ASN A 154 -2.49 -11.17 -6.76
N GLU A 155 -1.43 -10.53 -7.21
CA GLU A 155 -0.14 -10.48 -6.53
C GLU A 155 0.08 -9.13 -5.87
N TYR A 156 0.89 -9.13 -4.81
CA TYR A 156 1.43 -7.92 -4.20
C TYR A 156 2.76 -7.58 -4.85
N TRP A 157 2.79 -6.45 -5.55
CA TRP A 157 3.99 -5.88 -6.14
C TRP A 157 4.49 -4.75 -5.26
N VAL A 158 5.77 -4.73 -4.92
CA VAL A 158 6.39 -3.68 -4.09
C VAL A 158 7.74 -3.27 -4.64
N GLY A 159 7.91 -1.97 -4.88
CA GLY A 159 9.15 -1.35 -5.32
C GLY A 159 9.88 -0.69 -4.15
N PHE A 160 11.20 -0.82 -4.15
CA PHE A 160 12.16 -0.14 -3.27
C PHE A 160 13.04 0.75 -4.16
N PRO A 161 12.60 1.98 -4.47
CA PRO A 161 13.21 2.80 -5.52
C PRO A 161 14.67 3.16 -5.25
N THR A 162 15.03 3.48 -4.01
CA THR A 162 16.44 3.76 -3.64
C THR A 162 17.37 2.60 -4.00
N ASP A 163 16.94 1.37 -3.76
CA ASP A 163 17.74 0.17 -3.96
C ASP A 163 17.59 -0.45 -5.36
N SER A 164 16.71 0.11 -6.21
CA SER A 164 16.42 -0.40 -7.55
C SER A 164 15.89 -1.84 -7.54
N ILE A 165 15.01 -2.14 -6.59
CA ILE A 165 14.45 -3.48 -6.40
C ILE A 165 12.93 -3.42 -6.56
N VAL A 166 12.38 -4.43 -7.22
CA VAL A 166 10.94 -4.72 -7.19
C VAL A 166 10.77 -6.16 -6.74
N LEU A 167 9.88 -6.39 -5.79
CA LEU A 167 9.42 -7.72 -5.41
C LEU A 167 7.98 -7.93 -5.90
N THR A 168 7.63 -9.15 -6.27
CA THR A 168 6.24 -9.59 -6.34
C THR A 168 6.07 -10.89 -5.57
N CYS A 169 4.88 -11.06 -5.00
CA CYS A 169 4.48 -12.33 -4.41
C CYS A 169 2.98 -12.59 -4.50
N ASP A 170 2.65 -13.87 -4.61
CA ASP A 170 1.27 -14.38 -4.54
C ASP A 170 0.90 -14.71 -3.08
N PRO A 171 -0.17 -14.10 -2.52
CA PRO A 171 -0.65 -14.40 -1.17
C PRO A 171 -0.98 -15.88 -0.93
N ASP A 172 -1.34 -16.66 -1.96
CA ASP A 172 -1.68 -18.07 -1.81
C ASP A 172 -0.46 -18.94 -1.43
N THR A 173 0.75 -18.40 -1.62
CA THR A 173 2.01 -19.06 -1.25
C THR A 173 2.37 -18.87 0.23
N VAL A 174 1.59 -18.10 0.98
CA VAL A 174 1.86 -17.83 2.39
C VAL A 174 1.83 -19.13 3.20
N ARG A 175 2.84 -19.30 4.05
CA ARG A 175 2.97 -20.35 5.04
C ARG A 175 3.44 -19.73 6.36
N GLU A 176 2.72 -19.97 7.43
CA GLU A 176 3.16 -19.60 8.78
C GLU A 176 3.93 -20.77 9.40
N ASP A 177 5.02 -20.47 10.12
CA ASP A 177 5.74 -21.45 10.91
C ASP A 177 5.28 -21.45 12.38
N ASP A 178 5.74 -22.42 13.16
CA ASP A 178 5.34 -22.61 14.56
C ASP A 178 5.68 -21.40 15.46
N ALA A 179 6.57 -20.50 15.01
CA ALA A 179 6.91 -19.27 15.71
C ALA A 179 5.98 -18.09 15.37
N GLY A 180 5.03 -18.29 14.44
CA GLY A 180 4.14 -17.24 13.94
C GLY A 180 4.77 -16.34 12.87
N ASP A 181 5.95 -16.69 12.36
CA ASP A 181 6.57 -15.98 11.24
C ASP A 181 5.97 -16.49 9.91
N GLY A 182 5.66 -15.56 9.02
CA GLY A 182 5.16 -15.86 7.68
C GLY A 182 6.30 -16.04 6.69
N ARG A 183 6.07 -16.90 5.70
CA ARG A 183 6.92 -17.08 4.53
C ARG A 183 6.07 -17.08 3.29
N VAL A 184 6.59 -16.48 2.24
CA VAL A 184 5.95 -16.39 0.93
C VAL A 184 7.05 -16.41 -0.12
N SER A 185 6.73 -16.91 -1.31
CA SER A 185 7.68 -16.89 -2.43
C SER A 185 7.75 -15.49 -3.04
N PHE A 186 8.84 -14.78 -2.78
CA PHE A 186 9.14 -13.51 -3.46
C PHE A 186 9.89 -13.75 -4.77
N PHE A 187 9.41 -13.12 -5.83
CA PHE A 187 10.17 -12.92 -7.07
C PHE A 187 10.81 -11.54 -7.03
N LYS A 188 12.11 -11.47 -7.35
CA LYS A 188 12.91 -10.24 -7.23
C LYS A 188 13.42 -9.77 -8.57
N PHE A 189 13.05 -8.56 -8.95
CA PHE A 189 13.63 -7.82 -10.06
C PHE A 189 14.65 -6.82 -9.54
N LYS A 190 15.82 -6.76 -10.18
CA LYS A 190 16.88 -5.78 -9.88
C LYS A 190 16.93 -4.74 -10.99
N THR A 191 17.54 -3.59 -10.70
CA THR A 191 17.75 -2.44 -11.61
C THR A 191 16.51 -1.56 -11.88
N TYR A 192 15.35 -1.92 -11.35
CA TYR A 192 14.12 -1.14 -11.50
C TYR A 192 13.89 -0.22 -10.30
N LYS A 193 14.03 1.09 -10.53
CA LYS A 193 13.79 2.14 -9.53
C LYS A 193 12.34 2.64 -9.63
N VAL A 194 11.39 1.81 -9.21
CA VAL A 194 9.96 2.16 -9.30
C VAL A 194 9.56 3.05 -8.12
N GLN A 195 9.19 4.30 -8.41
CA GLN A 195 8.74 5.29 -7.43
C GLN A 195 7.23 5.19 -7.15
N GLN A 196 6.49 4.69 -8.14
CA GLN A 196 5.06 4.51 -8.06
C GLN A 196 4.61 3.52 -9.13
N PHE A 197 3.61 2.71 -8.81
CA PHE A 197 2.90 1.90 -9.78
C PHE A 197 1.55 2.54 -10.15
N ILE A 198 1.05 2.21 -11.33
CA ILE A 198 -0.27 2.61 -11.84
C ILE A 198 -0.92 1.38 -12.46
N TYR A 199 -2.10 1.02 -11.95
CA TYR A 199 -2.96 -0.03 -12.49
C TYR A 199 -4.36 0.16 -11.93
N GLU A 200 -5.39 0.01 -12.77
CA GLU A 200 -6.79 -0.01 -12.34
C GLU A 200 -7.51 -1.26 -12.87
N GLY A 201 -8.33 -1.90 -12.04
CA GLY A 201 -9.01 -3.15 -12.42
C GLY A 201 -10.32 -2.93 -13.18
N GLY A 202 -10.43 -1.85 -13.96
CA GLY A 202 -11.69 -1.28 -14.43
C GLY A 202 -12.07 -1.59 -15.88
N SER A 203 -13.36 -1.38 -16.19
CA SER A 203 -13.85 -1.39 -17.57
C SER A 203 -13.17 -0.26 -18.36
N GLY A 204 -12.36 -0.62 -19.35
CA GLY A 204 -11.59 0.32 -20.16
C GLY A 204 -10.10 0.43 -19.79
N ASP A 205 -9.62 -0.27 -18.76
CA ASP A 205 -8.18 -0.44 -18.57
C ASP A 205 -7.62 -1.40 -19.64
N SER A 206 -6.44 -1.06 -20.15
CA SER A 206 -5.60 -1.90 -20.98
C SER A 206 -5.13 -3.20 -20.31
N GLY A 207 -5.26 -3.29 -18.99
CA GLY A 207 -4.84 -4.44 -18.19
C GLY A 207 -3.34 -4.48 -17.93
N TYR A 208 -2.62 -3.38 -18.18
CA TYR A 208 -1.18 -3.31 -18.05
C TYR A 208 -0.78 -2.72 -16.71
N LEU A 209 0.24 -3.31 -16.09
CA LEU A 209 0.93 -2.69 -14.97
C LEU A 209 1.90 -1.63 -15.52
N LEU A 210 1.69 -0.37 -15.12
CA LEU A 210 2.61 0.71 -15.43
C LEU A 210 3.42 1.08 -14.17
N ALA A 211 4.67 1.49 -14.37
CA ALA A 211 5.54 1.99 -13.31
C ALA A 211 6.10 3.35 -13.69
N ILE A 212 6.00 4.31 -12.79
CA ILE A 212 6.82 5.53 -12.84
C ILE A 212 8.18 5.15 -12.28
N ALA A 213 9.16 5.05 -13.16
CA ALA A 213 10.52 4.67 -12.84
C ALA A 213 11.49 5.82 -13.07
N ASP A 214 12.62 5.80 -12.38
CA ASP A 214 13.67 6.81 -12.52
C ASP A 214 15.04 6.14 -12.63
N ASN A 215 15.71 6.27 -13.78
CA ASN A 215 17.06 5.72 -13.96
C ASN A 215 18.18 6.62 -13.40
N GLY A 216 17.83 7.66 -12.64
CA GLY A 216 18.75 8.63 -12.05
C GLY A 216 19.04 9.83 -12.96
N THR A 217 18.54 9.84 -14.20
CA THR A 217 18.72 10.96 -15.13
C THR A 217 17.39 11.52 -15.61
N ASN A 218 16.45 10.65 -15.99
CA ASN A 218 15.12 11.07 -16.43
C ASN A 218 14.05 10.11 -15.90
N PRO A 219 12.96 10.61 -15.29
CA PRO A 219 11.80 9.78 -14.98
C PRO A 219 11.11 9.32 -16.28
N TYR A 220 10.60 8.09 -16.27
CA TYR A 220 9.90 7.48 -17.40
C TYR A 220 8.76 6.58 -16.92
N ILE A 221 7.83 6.26 -17.83
CA ILE A 221 6.77 5.29 -17.57
C ILE A 221 7.16 3.97 -18.24
N ALA A 222 7.41 2.95 -17.43
CA ALA A 222 7.64 1.58 -17.86
C ALA A 222 6.33 0.80 -17.88
N ARG A 223 6.25 -0.15 -18.80
CA ARG A 223 5.23 -1.20 -18.81
C ARG A 223 5.85 -2.48 -18.24
N CYS A 224 5.33 -2.97 -17.12
CA CYS A 224 5.96 -4.04 -16.32
C CYS A 224 5.50 -5.46 -16.70
N ASP A 225 4.46 -5.61 -17.52
CA ASP A 225 3.86 -6.90 -17.89
C ASP A 225 4.41 -7.49 -19.20
N ASN A 226 5.44 -6.87 -19.81
CA ASN A 226 6.04 -7.39 -21.04
C ASN A 226 7.35 -8.15 -20.75
N ALA A 227 7.23 -9.46 -20.59
CA ALA A 227 8.22 -10.35 -20.00
C ALA A 227 9.52 -10.61 -20.79
N LEU A 228 9.87 -9.84 -21.84
CA LEU A 228 11.06 -10.15 -22.65
C LEU A 228 11.94 -8.97 -23.06
N GLN A 229 11.44 -7.74 -23.09
CA GLN A 229 12.23 -6.56 -23.46
C GLN A 229 11.62 -5.31 -22.82
N ASP A 230 12.37 -4.68 -21.90
CA ASP A 230 12.22 -3.25 -21.69
C ASP A 230 12.91 -2.58 -22.88
N ASN A 231 12.17 -1.81 -23.69
CA ASN A 231 12.69 -1.16 -24.91
C ASN A 231 13.68 -0.02 -24.59
N LEU A 232 14.11 0.11 -23.33
CA LEU A 232 15.07 1.07 -22.82
C LEU A 232 16.50 0.55 -22.93
N GLY A 233 16.94 0.25 -24.15
CA GLY A 233 18.32 0.47 -24.56
C GLY A 233 19.45 -0.19 -23.76
N THR A 234 19.25 -1.34 -23.12
CA THR A 234 20.26 -2.39 -22.88
C THR A 234 19.53 -3.57 -22.25
N ALA A 235 19.81 -4.78 -22.72
CA ALA A 235 19.15 -5.99 -22.22
C ALA A 235 19.39 -6.15 -20.70
N ALA A 236 18.42 -5.74 -19.88
CA ALA A 236 18.33 -6.22 -18.52
C ALA A 236 17.95 -7.72 -18.63
N SER A 237 18.94 -8.59 -18.46
CA SER A 237 18.73 -10.03 -18.40
C SER A 237 17.77 -10.32 -17.23
N ILE A 238 16.51 -10.58 -17.54
CA ILE A 238 15.60 -11.21 -16.59
C ILE A 238 16.05 -12.68 -16.52
N ASP A 239 16.76 -13.05 -15.45
CA ASP A 239 17.17 -14.44 -15.20
C ASP A 239 15.93 -15.24 -14.76
N MET A 240 15.05 -15.56 -15.71
CA MET A 240 13.90 -16.43 -15.49
C MET A 240 14.34 -17.90 -15.60
N LYS A 241 14.49 -18.57 -14.46
CA LYS A 241 14.28 -20.02 -14.39
C LYS A 241 12.93 -20.28 -13.75
N MET A 242 11.91 -20.38 -14.60
CA MET A 242 10.57 -20.79 -14.21
C MET A 242 10.62 -22.27 -13.79
N GLN A 243 10.20 -22.57 -12.56
CA GLN A 243 9.70 -23.89 -12.21
C GLN A 243 8.42 -23.73 -11.40
N THR A 244 7.31 -23.51 -12.11
CA THR A 244 5.97 -23.48 -11.52
C THR A 244 5.32 -24.86 -11.64
N LYS A 245 5.31 -25.57 -10.50
CA LYS A 245 4.51 -26.73 -10.04
C LYS A 245 5.38 -27.89 -9.55
N TYR A 246 5.28 -28.16 -8.25
CA TYR A 246 5.27 -29.55 -7.80
C TYR A 246 3.90 -30.14 -8.17
N VAL A 247 3.94 -31.36 -8.72
CA VAL A 247 2.78 -32.20 -9.09
C VAL A 247 1.88 -32.42 -7.88
#